data_AF-A0A2D9S5U9-F1
#
_entry.id   AF-A0A2D9S5U9-F1
#
_cell.length_a   1.000
_cell.length_b   1.000
_cell.length_c   1.000
_cell.angle_alpha   90.00
_cell.angle_beta   90.00
_cell.angle_gamma   90.00
#
_symmetry.space_group_name_H-M   'P 1'
#
loop_
_entity.id
_entity.type
_entity.pdbx_description
1 polymer ?
#
loop_
_entity_poly.entity_id
_entity_poly.type
_entity_poly.pdbx_seq_one_letter_code
_entity_poly.pdbx_strand_id
1 'polypeptide(L)'
;MKNKKIVPVILSGGFGKRLWPLSRAMYPKQLQTLMSGKSLLQETVLRVTGLEFHNPVIICNDEHRFIVAQQLSEIGVNPSAIILEPHGRNTAPATMAAVACVKNLLES
;
A
#
# COMPACT_ATOMS: atom_id res chain seq x y z
N MET A 1 -23.94 -2.90 18.58
CA MET A 1 -23.08 -1.75 18.25
C MET A 1 -22.82 -1.79 16.75
N LYS A 2 -22.99 -0.71 15.98
CA LYS A 2 -22.61 -0.71 14.56
C LYS A 2 -21.09 -0.91 14.51
N ASN A 3 -20.62 -2.06 14.02
CA ASN A 3 -19.20 -2.30 13.82
C ASN A 3 -18.70 -1.32 12.75
N LYS A 4 -18.10 -0.20 13.19
CA LYS A 4 -17.40 0.72 12.30
C LYS A 4 -16.09 0.05 11.92
N LYS A 5 -16.08 -0.58 10.75
CA LYS A 5 -14.86 -1.13 10.16
C LYS A 5 -13.87 0.01 9.89
N ILE A 6 -12.58 -0.27 10.12
CA ILE A 6 -11.47 0.67 9.88
C ILE A 6 -11.05 0.53 8.41
N VAL A 7 -10.77 1.65 7.73
CA VAL A 7 -10.21 1.63 6.36
C VAL A 7 -8.68 1.75 6.45
N PRO A 8 -7.91 0.70 6.16
CA PRO A 8 -6.45 0.78 6.19
C PRO A 8 -5.95 1.60 5.00
N VAL A 9 -5.05 2.54 5.25
CA VAL A 9 -4.30 3.29 4.22
C VAL A 9 -2.84 2.93 4.34
N ILE A 10 -2.27 2.33 3.28
CA ILE A 10 -0.87 1.89 3.26
C ILE A 10 -0.08 2.76 2.28
N LEU A 11 0.90 3.49 2.82
CA LEU A 11 1.82 4.32 2.05
C LEU A 11 3.04 3.50 1.60
N SER A 12 2.99 2.99 0.37
CA SER A 12 4.05 2.21 -0.28
C SER A 12 4.90 3.08 -1.21
N GLY A 13 5.45 4.16 -0.66
CA GLY A 13 6.32 5.11 -1.37
C GLY A 13 7.77 5.12 -0.87
N GLY A 14 8.68 5.63 -1.70
CA GLY A 14 10.08 5.90 -1.35
C GLY A 14 11.06 4.77 -1.66
N PHE A 15 12.24 5.14 -2.16
CA PHE A 15 13.23 4.22 -2.73
C PHE A 15 14.04 3.39 -1.72
N GLY A 16 13.95 3.69 -0.42
CA GLY A 16 14.60 2.89 0.62
C GLY A 16 16.12 2.79 0.50
N LYS A 17 16.85 3.92 0.38
CA LYS A 17 18.32 3.96 0.18
C LYS A 17 19.17 3.24 1.24
N ARG A 18 18.62 2.99 2.43
CA ARG A 18 19.31 2.35 3.57
C ARG A 18 19.52 0.83 3.43
N LEU A 19 18.83 0.20 2.49
CA LEU A 19 18.96 -1.23 2.21
C LEU A 19 19.80 -1.49 0.95
N TRP A 20 20.59 -0.53 0.50
CA TRP A 20 21.52 -0.79 -0.60
C TRP A 20 22.54 -1.87 -0.18
N PRO A 21 22.94 -2.82 -1.05
CA PRO A 21 22.61 -2.96 -2.48
C PRO A 21 21.30 -3.69 -2.77
N LEU A 22 20.63 -4.18 -1.74
CA LEU A 22 19.38 -4.93 -1.85
C LEU A 22 18.27 -4.05 -2.45
N SER A 23 18.11 -2.80 -2.01
CA SER A 23 17.19 -1.84 -2.63
C SER A 23 17.82 -1.16 -3.86
N ARG A 24 17.09 -1.23 -4.98
CA ARG A 24 17.44 -0.54 -6.24
C ARG A 24 16.33 0.44 -6.62
N ALA A 25 16.62 1.39 -7.50
CA ALA A 25 15.64 2.41 -7.90
C ALA A 25 14.31 1.80 -8.40
N MET A 26 14.37 0.74 -9.22
CA MET A 26 13.20 0.03 -9.73
C MET A 26 12.63 -1.03 -8.79
N TYR A 27 13.28 -1.31 -7.66
CA TYR A 27 12.84 -2.32 -6.70
C TYR A 27 13.02 -1.80 -5.27
N PRO A 28 12.11 -0.91 -4.84
CA PRO A 28 12.19 -0.27 -3.54
C PRO A 28 11.96 -1.28 -2.42
N LYS A 29 12.41 -0.94 -1.21
CA LYS A 29 12.41 -1.84 -0.06
C LYS A 29 11.08 -2.53 0.22
N GLN A 30 9.96 -1.84 -0.03
CA GLN A 30 8.62 -2.30 0.31
C GLN A 30 8.23 -3.53 -0.51
N LEU A 31 8.80 -3.69 -1.71
CA LEU A 31 8.49 -4.76 -2.62
C LEU A 31 9.43 -5.97 -2.44
N GLN A 32 10.35 -5.90 -1.47
CA GLN A 32 11.35 -6.94 -1.22
C GLN A 32 10.94 -7.91 -0.14
N THR A 33 11.27 -9.17 -0.38
CA THR A 33 11.18 -10.25 0.60
C THR A 33 12.45 -10.26 1.45
N LEU A 34 12.33 -10.02 2.75
CA LEU A 34 13.48 -10.03 3.66
C LEU A 34 13.64 -11.37 4.38
N MET A 35 12.58 -11.88 5.03
CA MET A 35 12.70 -13.06 5.91
C MET A 35 11.57 -14.09 5.73
N SER A 36 10.36 -13.67 5.38
CA SER A 36 9.14 -14.49 5.53
C SER A 36 8.60 -15.11 4.23
N GLY A 37 9.38 -15.05 3.14
CA GLY A 37 8.90 -15.42 1.81
C GLY A 37 7.90 -14.43 1.19
N LYS A 38 7.47 -13.41 1.94
CA LYS A 38 6.58 -12.33 1.50
C LYS A 38 7.33 -11.00 1.48
N SER A 39 6.89 -10.10 0.61
CA SER A 39 7.36 -8.72 0.60
C SER A 39 6.91 -7.95 1.84
N LEU A 40 7.64 -6.89 2.21
CA LEU A 40 7.22 -6.00 3.29
C LEU A 40 5.82 -5.39 3.08
N LEU A 41 5.45 -5.13 1.81
CA LEU A 41 4.11 -4.68 1.44
C LEU A 41 3.08 -5.76 1.78
N GLN A 42 3.29 -6.99 1.33
CA GLN A 42 2.39 -8.12 1.60
C GLN A 42 2.24 -8.38 3.10
N GLU A 43 3.34 -8.39 3.85
CA GLU A 43 3.30 -8.53 5.31
C GLU A 43 2.50 -7.39 5.97
N THR A 44 2.63 -6.17 5.47
CA THR A 44 1.89 -5.01 5.98
C THR A 44 0.41 -5.11 5.71
N VAL A 45 0.03 -5.54 4.51
CA VAL A 45 -1.36 -5.76 4.11
C VAL A 45 -1.99 -6.84 4.97
N LEU A 46 -1.33 -7.99 5.14
CA LEU A 46 -1.86 -9.11 5.93
C LEU A 46 -2.05 -8.79 7.42
N ARG A 47 -1.32 -7.81 7.97
CA ARG A 47 -1.54 -7.33 9.35
C ARG A 47 -2.85 -6.56 9.53
N VAL A 48 -3.43 -6.05 8.45
CA VAL A 48 -4.67 -5.24 8.45
C VAL A 48 -5.79 -5.91 7.65
N THR A 49 -5.73 -7.23 7.48
CA THR A 49 -6.85 -8.04 6.99
C THR A 49 -7.65 -8.61 8.17
N GLY A 50 -8.97 -8.61 8.08
CA GLY A 50 -9.84 -9.18 9.12
C GLY A 50 -11.23 -8.55 9.13
N LEU A 51 -12.11 -9.04 10.01
CA LEU A 51 -13.50 -8.56 10.11
C LEU A 51 -13.61 -7.08 10.51
N GLU A 52 -12.61 -6.57 11.23
CA GLU A 52 -12.53 -5.19 11.72
C GLU A 52 -12.09 -4.19 10.63
N PHE A 53 -11.61 -4.68 9.48
CA PHE A 53 -11.03 -3.85 8.43
C PHE A 53 -11.85 -3.92 7.14
N HIS A 54 -11.89 -2.80 6.43
CA HIS A 54 -12.18 -2.78 5.00
C HIS A 54 -10.96 -3.23 4.21
N ASN A 55 -11.17 -3.53 2.93
CA ASN A 55 -10.07 -3.72 2.00
C ASN A 55 -9.18 -2.46 1.97
N PRO A 56 -7.85 -2.61 1.90
CA PRO A 56 -6.94 -1.49 2.06
C PRO A 56 -6.97 -0.54 0.85
N VAL A 57 -6.66 0.72 1.10
CA VAL A 57 -6.25 1.69 0.08
C VAL A 57 -4.73 1.72 0.05
N ILE A 58 -4.15 1.50 -1.13
CA ILE A 58 -2.70 1.51 -1.32
C ILE A 58 -2.30 2.78 -2.05
N ILE A 59 -1.26 3.45 -1.58
CA ILE A 59 -0.65 4.59 -2.27
C ILE A 59 0.75 4.17 -2.69
N CYS A 60 1.06 4.25 -3.98
CA CYS A 60 2.38 3.92 -4.50
C CYS A 60 2.78 4.85 -5.66
N ASN A 61 4.05 4.81 -6.04
CA ASN A 61 4.51 5.49 -7.24
C ASN A 61 3.96 4.82 -8.50
N ASP A 62 3.64 5.60 -9.53
CA ASP A 62 3.15 5.10 -10.83
C ASP A 62 4.07 4.04 -11.47
N GLU A 63 5.39 4.19 -11.32
CA GLU A 63 6.39 3.22 -11.80
C GLU A 63 6.20 1.83 -11.18
N HIS A 64 5.60 1.74 -10.00
CA HIS A 64 5.40 0.49 -9.26
C HIS A 64 3.97 -0.05 -9.33
N ARG A 65 3.09 0.54 -10.14
CA ARG A 65 1.66 0.17 -10.18
C ARG A 65 1.43 -1.33 -10.42
N PHE A 66 2.19 -1.91 -11.36
CA PHE A 66 2.00 -3.29 -11.78
C PHE A 66 2.48 -4.28 -10.73
N ILE A 67 3.68 -4.05 -10.18
CA ILE A 67 4.24 -4.93 -9.16
C ILE A 67 3.46 -4.86 -7.85
N VAL A 68 2.93 -3.68 -7.48
CA VAL A 68 2.04 -3.56 -6.32
C VAL A 68 0.76 -4.36 -6.55
N ALA A 69 0.11 -4.22 -7.70
CA ALA A 69 -1.10 -4.98 -8.02
C ALA A 69 -0.83 -6.50 -8.04
N GLN A 70 0.29 -6.93 -8.63
CA GLN A 70 0.71 -8.33 -8.65
C GLN A 70 0.92 -8.88 -7.23
N GLN A 71 1.66 -8.17 -6.38
CA GLN A 71 1.94 -8.63 -5.01
C GLN A 71 0.67 -8.75 -4.16
N LEU A 72 -0.31 -7.88 -4.36
CA LEU A 72 -1.62 -7.98 -3.70
C LEU A 72 -2.40 -9.20 -4.20
N SER A 73 -2.40 -9.44 -5.52
CA SER A 73 -3.01 -10.62 -6.13
C SER A 73 -2.39 -11.93 -5.63
N GLU A 74 -1.06 -11.98 -5.48
CA GLU A 74 -0.33 -13.15 -4.97
C GLU A 74 -0.77 -13.56 -3.55
N ILE A 75 -1.25 -12.61 -2.74
CA ILE A 75 -1.78 -12.87 -1.39
C ILE A 75 -3.32 -12.89 -1.34
N GLY A 76 -4.00 -12.85 -2.49
CA GLY A 76 -5.45 -12.90 -2.59
C GLY A 76 -6.18 -11.67 -2.03
N VAL A 77 -5.51 -10.51 -1.94
CA VAL A 77 -6.11 -9.28 -1.42
C VAL A 77 -6.51 -8.35 -2.57
N ASN A 78 -7.80 -8.03 -2.63
CA ASN A 78 -8.31 -7.01 -3.54
C ASN A 78 -8.37 -5.67 -2.81
N PRO A 79 -7.55 -4.66 -3.16
CA PRO A 79 -7.60 -3.35 -2.53
C PRO A 79 -8.89 -2.61 -2.88
N SER A 80 -9.35 -1.71 -2.00
CA SER A 80 -10.46 -0.80 -2.32
C SER A 80 -10.07 0.21 -3.39
N ALA A 81 -8.80 0.63 -3.38
CA ALA A 81 -8.21 1.53 -4.38
C ALA A 81 -6.69 1.42 -4.38
N ILE A 82 -6.08 1.73 -5.53
CA ILE A 82 -4.64 1.98 -5.67
C ILE A 82 -4.48 3.41 -6.19
N ILE A 83 -3.89 4.29 -5.39
CA ILE A 83 -3.62 5.69 -5.75
C ILE A 83 -2.18 5.75 -6.26
N LEU A 84 -2.02 6.26 -7.47
CA LEU A 84 -0.72 6.39 -8.13
C LEU A 84 -0.19 7.81 -7.98
N GLU A 85 0.94 7.96 -7.30
CA GLU A 85 1.67 9.21 -7.21
C GLU A 85 2.62 9.36 -8.41
N PRO A 86 2.49 10.43 -9.22
CA PRO A 86 3.38 10.64 -10.37
C PRO A 86 4.83 10.91 -9.93
N HIS A 87 5.01 11.51 -8.74
CA HIS A 87 6.30 11.74 -8.12
C HIS A 87 6.17 11.56 -6.61
N GLY A 88 7.23 11.08 -5.95
CA GLY A 88 7.24 10.99 -4.49
C GLY A 88 7.22 12.39 -3.85
N ARG A 89 6.07 12.79 -3.29
CA ARG A 89 5.86 14.14 -2.70
C ARG A 89 5.81 14.14 -1.17
N ASN A 90 6.46 13.17 -0.53
CA ASN A 90 6.42 12.94 0.93
C ASN A 90 5.01 12.61 1.47
N THR A 91 4.90 12.49 2.79
CA THR A 91 3.73 11.90 3.46
C THR A 91 2.47 12.78 3.40
N ALA A 92 2.60 14.11 3.44
CA ALA A 92 1.42 14.98 3.56
C ALA A 92 0.50 14.94 2.33
N PRO A 93 1.01 15.07 1.08
CA PRO A 93 0.17 14.95 -0.12
C PRO A 93 -0.46 13.56 -0.27
N ALA A 94 0.30 12.50 0.03
CA ALA A 94 -0.22 11.14 0.03
C ALA A 94 -1.37 10.97 1.03
N THR A 95 -1.22 11.52 2.24
CA THR A 95 -2.27 11.48 3.27
C THR A 95 -3.55 12.21 2.81
N MET A 96 -3.40 13.38 2.20
CA MET A 96 -4.54 14.14 1.68
C MET A 96 -5.29 13.37 0.57
N ALA A 97 -4.56 12.76 -0.36
CA ALA A 97 -5.15 11.92 -1.40
C ALA A 97 -5.89 10.71 -0.83
N ALA A 98 -5.34 10.08 0.22
CA ALA A 98 -6.00 8.99 0.93
C ALA A 98 -7.32 9.44 1.55
N VAL A 99 -7.33 10.57 2.27
CA VAL A 99 -8.55 11.09 2.91
C VAL A 99 -9.65 11.35 1.89
N ALA A 100 -9.31 11.98 0.76
CA ALA A 100 -10.27 12.22 -0.33
C ALA A 100 -10.82 10.91 -0.91
N CYS A 101 -9.97 9.92 -1.15
CA CYS A 101 -10.36 8.61 -1.67
C CYS A 101 -11.27 7.85 -0.69
N VAL A 102 -10.89 7.78 0.59
CA VAL A 102 -11.65 7.09 1.63
C VAL A 102 -13.01 7.74 1.82
N LYS A 103 -13.09 9.08 1.79
CA LYS A 103 -14.36 9.79 1.86
C LYS A 103 -15.30 9.35 0.74
N ASN A 104 -14.83 9.35 -0.51
CA ASN A 104 -15.63 8.91 -1.65
C ASN A 104 -16.05 7.45 -1.55
N LEU A 105 -15.18 6.55 -1.07
CA LEU A 105 -15.49 5.12 -0.88
C LEU A 105 -16.57 4.86 0.16
N LEU A 106 -16.67 5.70 1.19
CA LEU A 106 -17.66 5.56 2.27
C LEU A 106 -19.00 6.25 1.95
N GLU A 107 -19.00 7.19 1.00
CA GLU A 107 -20.17 7.93 0.54
C GLU A 107 -20.86 7.30 -0.69
N SER A 108 -20.21 6.32 -1.34
CA SER A 108 -20.75 5.55 -2.49
C SER A 108 -21.44 4.26 -2.05
#